data_AF-A0A6G1KR62-F1
#
_entry.id   AF-A0A6G1KR62-F1
#
_cell.length_a   1.000
_cell.length_b   1.000
_cell.length_c   1.000
_cell.angle_alpha   90.00
_cell.angle_beta   90.00
_cell.angle_gamma   90.00
#
_symmetry.space_group_name_H-M   'P 1'
#
loop_
_entity.id
_entity.type
_entity.pdbx_description
1 polymer ?
#
loop_
_entity_poly.entity_id
_entity_poly.type
_entity_poly.pdbx_seq_one_letter_code
_entity_poly.pdbx_strand_id
1 'polypeptide(L)'
;MFLKSLATNPDMASFIPNKWNADLDEDIVAKRKHKPSIVMDPALITLNNLVFQAIGSKKNKEDFVACDHEINAFKARIWDSVAPMGATKFKNALTQGVKGGLPSSAYLTTIRSVCASNPLTSNLCPPTSRKTIGVFKYMNVAIVKKNFENTITNVETELKNAGTLTKETTGDVLPAAWRAFMKAHMVKIEKEGKAWLDAQIDAATAILEPTLKDYNSKLTALEHVEGKEPHDTEQKALIETKKAAVKASKQSLQEQQAEIVTTRSQIEATNLALLEDEADDTKVRAHEKSLEQYKRKLSRDRRKELRMIETIGKEERAVELMDSKTLKSVIANLEADKKILTEFKTATASLEMPKVA
;
A
#
# COMPACT_ATOMS: atom_id res chain seq x y z
N MET A 1 8.89 9.06 -16.37
CA MET A 1 9.50 7.83 -16.95
C MET A 1 9.47 7.86 -18.47
N PHE A 2 8.31 8.11 -19.10
CA PHE A 2 8.17 8.21 -20.55
C PHE A 2 9.17 9.17 -21.24
N LEU A 3 9.33 10.41 -20.74
CA LEU A 3 10.31 11.34 -21.32
C LEU A 3 11.75 10.83 -21.25
N LYS A 4 12.09 10.08 -20.19
CA LYS A 4 13.41 9.44 -20.07
C LYS A 4 13.59 8.34 -21.11
N SER A 5 12.55 7.54 -21.38
CA SER A 5 12.61 6.54 -22.46
C SER A 5 12.68 7.20 -23.83
N LEU A 6 11.94 8.30 -24.07
CA LEU A 6 12.03 9.04 -25.32
C LEU A 6 13.40 9.70 -25.54
N ALA A 7 14.05 10.19 -24.49
CA ALA A 7 15.38 10.80 -24.60
C ALA A 7 16.47 9.83 -25.10
N THR A 8 16.21 8.51 -25.06
CA THR A 8 17.10 7.51 -25.65
C THR A 8 16.89 7.33 -27.16
N ASN A 9 15.83 7.89 -27.73
CA ASN A 9 15.59 7.92 -29.17
C ASN A 9 16.33 9.13 -29.79
N PRO A 10 17.29 8.92 -30.71
CA PRO A 10 18.03 9.99 -31.37
C PRO A 10 17.13 11.06 -32.01
N ASP A 11 16.01 10.65 -32.60
CA ASP A 11 15.07 11.53 -33.29
C ASP A 11 14.29 12.45 -32.33
N MET A 12 14.28 12.11 -31.04
CA MET A 12 13.58 12.87 -29.99
C MET A 12 14.53 13.66 -29.09
N ALA A 13 15.85 13.46 -29.22
CA ALA A 13 16.86 14.03 -28.33
C ALA A 13 16.86 15.57 -28.36
N SER A 14 16.65 16.17 -29.53
CA SER A 14 16.49 17.62 -29.69
C SER A 14 15.05 18.09 -29.49
N PHE A 15 14.05 17.25 -29.75
CA PHE A 15 12.64 17.61 -29.62
C PHE A 15 12.24 17.90 -28.18
N ILE A 16 12.57 17.00 -27.24
CA ILE A 16 12.15 17.13 -25.84
C ILE A 16 12.59 18.45 -25.20
N PRO A 17 13.88 18.83 -25.18
CA PRO A 17 14.32 20.06 -24.52
C PRO A 17 13.77 21.32 -25.20
N ASN A 18 13.53 21.28 -26.51
CA ASN A 18 13.22 22.48 -27.29
C ASN A 18 11.72 22.71 -27.54
N LYS A 19 10.91 21.65 -27.54
CA LYS A 19 9.50 21.72 -27.99
C LYS A 19 8.50 21.26 -26.95
N TRP A 20 8.89 20.36 -26.04
CA TRP A 20 7.94 19.75 -25.10
C TRP A 20 7.24 20.75 -24.19
N ASN A 21 7.99 21.76 -23.72
CA ASN A 21 7.49 22.83 -22.86
C ASN A 21 7.47 24.20 -23.54
N ALA A 22 7.71 24.26 -24.86
CA ALA A 22 7.61 25.51 -25.59
C ALA A 22 6.15 25.95 -25.72
N ASP A 23 5.94 27.26 -25.68
CA ASP A 23 4.63 27.85 -25.95
C ASP A 23 4.20 27.53 -27.38
N LEU A 24 2.95 27.09 -27.50
CA LEU A 24 2.28 26.81 -28.76
C LEU A 24 1.36 27.98 -29.11
N ASP A 25 1.08 28.11 -30.39
CA ASP A 25 0.13 29.07 -30.92
C ASP A 25 -1.31 28.67 -30.51
N GLU A 26 -2.03 29.58 -29.84
CA GLU A 26 -3.39 29.36 -29.34
C GLU A 26 -4.39 28.99 -30.44
N ASP A 27 -4.30 29.65 -31.61
CA ASP A 27 -5.18 29.39 -32.73
C ASP A 27 -4.94 27.99 -33.32
N ILE A 28 -3.68 27.56 -33.38
CA ILE A 28 -3.32 26.20 -33.83
C ILE A 28 -3.81 25.16 -32.81
N VAL A 29 -3.62 25.41 -31.51
CA VAL A 29 -4.11 24.51 -30.44
C VAL A 29 -5.63 24.37 -30.48
N ALA A 30 -6.37 25.47 -30.69
CA ALA A 30 -7.83 25.47 -30.78
C ALA A 30 -8.36 24.69 -32.00
N LYS A 31 -7.65 24.81 -33.14
CA LYS A 31 -8.01 24.18 -34.43
C LYS A 31 -7.43 22.78 -34.63
N ARG A 32 -6.69 22.25 -33.65
CA ARG A 32 -6.04 20.94 -33.78
C ARG A 32 -7.02 19.83 -34.16
N LYS A 33 -6.58 18.96 -35.05
CA LYS A 33 -7.40 17.92 -35.69
C LYS A 33 -7.86 16.85 -34.71
N HIS A 34 -6.96 16.40 -33.84
CA HIS A 34 -7.24 15.31 -32.91
C HIS A 34 -7.53 15.90 -31.53
N LYS A 35 -8.70 15.59 -30.95
CA LYS A 35 -9.08 16.07 -29.63
C LYS A 35 -9.42 14.87 -28.74
N PRO A 36 -8.84 14.78 -27.52
CA PRO A 36 -9.26 13.80 -26.53
C PRO A 36 -10.76 13.86 -26.26
N SER A 37 -11.37 12.77 -25.78
CA SER A 37 -12.80 12.72 -25.44
C SER A 37 -13.18 13.50 -24.17
N ILE A 38 -12.24 14.28 -23.63
CA ILE A 38 -12.36 14.95 -22.35
C ILE A 38 -12.35 16.47 -22.52
N VAL A 39 -12.90 17.19 -21.54
CA VAL A 39 -12.86 18.66 -21.55
C VAL A 39 -11.45 19.12 -21.19
N MET A 40 -10.84 19.87 -22.11
CA MET A 40 -9.51 20.46 -21.99
C MET A 40 -9.62 21.96 -21.70
N ASP A 41 -8.75 22.47 -20.85
CA ASP A 41 -8.52 23.90 -20.62
C ASP A 41 -7.72 24.48 -21.80
N PRO A 42 -8.28 25.45 -22.54
CA PRO A 42 -7.62 26.07 -23.68
C PRO A 42 -6.48 27.01 -23.27
N ALA A 43 -6.39 27.46 -22.02
CA ALA A 43 -5.34 28.37 -21.55
C ALA A 43 -3.97 27.68 -21.41
N LEU A 44 -3.92 26.35 -21.55
CA LEU A 44 -2.71 25.56 -21.42
C LEU A 44 -2.09 25.31 -22.80
N ILE A 45 -1.11 26.15 -23.13
CA ILE A 45 -0.55 26.26 -24.49
C ILE A 45 0.73 25.46 -24.72
N THR A 46 1.11 24.49 -23.89
CA THR A 46 2.31 23.66 -24.16
C THR A 46 1.92 22.22 -24.45
N LEU A 47 2.71 21.51 -25.25
CA LEU A 47 2.47 20.09 -25.52
C LEU A 47 2.46 19.27 -24.23
N ASN A 48 3.36 19.57 -23.30
CA ASN A 48 3.38 19.00 -21.95
C ASN A 48 2.04 19.18 -21.25
N ASN A 49 1.50 20.40 -21.19
CA ASN A 49 0.26 20.67 -20.48
C ASN A 49 -0.93 20.00 -21.15
N LEU A 50 -0.98 19.97 -22.49
CA LEU A 50 -2.01 19.24 -23.24
C LEU A 50 -1.94 17.73 -22.92
N VAL A 51 -0.75 17.12 -22.94
CA VAL A 51 -0.59 15.71 -22.57
C VAL A 51 -1.00 15.45 -21.11
N PHE A 52 -0.62 16.31 -20.17
CA PHE A 52 -1.01 16.16 -18.76
C PHE A 52 -2.54 16.27 -18.56
N GLN A 53 -3.20 17.16 -19.29
CA GLN A 53 -4.65 17.22 -19.27
C GLN A 53 -5.30 15.97 -19.85
N ALA A 54 -4.72 15.41 -20.93
CA ALA A 54 -5.14 14.16 -21.55
C ALA A 54 -4.99 12.94 -20.62
N ILE A 55 -4.01 12.98 -19.69
CA ILE A 55 -3.87 11.98 -18.64
C ILE A 55 -5.07 12.09 -17.68
N GLY A 56 -5.38 13.29 -17.22
CA GLY A 56 -6.58 13.63 -16.46
C GLY A 56 -6.39 14.95 -15.72
N SER A 57 -7.26 15.91 -16.00
CA SER A 57 -7.25 17.24 -15.36
C SER A 57 -8.10 17.25 -14.08
N LYS A 58 -8.05 18.35 -13.31
CA LYS A 58 -8.98 18.60 -12.19
C LYS A 58 -10.47 18.47 -12.60
N LYS A 59 -10.79 18.61 -13.90
CA LYS A 59 -12.14 18.50 -14.46
C LYS A 59 -12.55 17.05 -14.80
N ASN A 60 -11.61 16.11 -14.92
CA ASN A 60 -11.87 14.70 -15.27
C ASN A 60 -11.38 13.74 -14.17
N LYS A 61 -11.61 14.09 -12.90
CA LYS A 61 -11.31 13.22 -11.76
C LYS A 61 -12.03 11.86 -11.84
N GLU A 62 -13.11 11.78 -12.62
CA GLU A 62 -13.92 10.57 -12.79
C GLU A 62 -13.14 9.43 -13.48
N ASP A 63 -12.15 9.75 -14.32
CA ASP A 63 -11.28 8.76 -14.96
C ASP A 63 -10.24 8.18 -13.98
N PHE A 64 -9.88 8.95 -12.95
CA PHE A 64 -9.02 8.50 -11.85
C PHE A 64 -9.84 8.33 -10.58
N VAL A 65 -10.47 7.17 -10.42
CA VAL A 65 -11.08 6.80 -9.14
C VAL A 65 -9.97 6.78 -8.07
N ALA A 66 -9.97 7.83 -7.25
CA ALA A 66 -9.09 7.96 -6.10
C ALA A 66 -9.51 6.89 -5.09
N CYS A 67 -8.65 5.90 -4.90
CA CYS A 67 -8.82 4.95 -3.80
C CYS A 67 -8.45 5.63 -2.48
N ASP A 68 -8.59 4.92 -1.36
CA ASP A 68 -8.00 5.34 -0.10
C ASP A 68 -6.51 5.71 -0.29
N HIS A 69 -6.04 6.69 0.47
CA HIS A 69 -4.70 7.26 0.36
C HIS A 69 -3.58 6.20 0.44
N GLU A 70 -3.75 5.13 1.24
CA GLU A 70 -2.75 4.06 1.33
C GLU A 70 -2.77 3.15 0.10
N ILE A 71 -3.93 2.92 -0.51
CA ILE A 71 -4.03 2.18 -1.78
C ILE A 71 -3.35 2.99 -2.88
N ASN A 72 -3.58 4.29 -2.93
CA ASN A 72 -2.90 5.17 -3.88
C ASN A 72 -1.38 5.20 -3.64
N ALA A 73 -0.94 5.19 -2.39
CA ALA A 73 0.49 5.10 -2.06
C ALA A 73 1.10 3.76 -2.52
N PHE A 74 0.42 2.64 -2.30
CA PHE A 74 0.90 1.33 -2.77
C PHE A 74 0.85 1.21 -4.29
N LYS A 75 -0.21 1.72 -4.92
CA LYS A 75 -0.31 1.86 -6.38
C LYS A 75 0.88 2.67 -6.89
N ALA A 76 1.13 3.87 -6.36
CA ALA A 76 2.26 4.70 -6.76
C ALA A 76 3.59 3.94 -6.65
N ARG A 77 3.83 3.23 -5.55
CA ARG A 77 5.04 2.41 -5.39
C ARG A 77 5.14 1.29 -6.43
N ILE A 78 4.06 0.53 -6.66
CA ILE A 78 4.01 -0.53 -7.69
C ILE A 78 4.28 0.07 -9.08
N TRP A 79 3.66 1.21 -9.39
CA TRP A 79 3.84 1.95 -10.63
C TRP A 79 5.29 2.43 -10.81
N ASP A 80 5.94 2.85 -9.74
CA ASP A 80 7.33 3.28 -9.73
C ASP A 80 8.34 2.13 -9.60
N SER A 81 7.90 0.87 -9.72
CA SER A 81 8.78 -0.31 -9.52
C SER A 81 9.41 -0.38 -8.12
N VAL A 82 8.77 0.24 -7.13
CA VAL A 82 9.21 0.27 -5.73
C VAL A 82 8.43 -0.77 -4.92
N ALA A 83 9.16 -1.60 -4.16
CA ALA A 83 8.57 -2.62 -3.30
C ALA A 83 7.49 -2.02 -2.37
N PRO A 84 6.23 -2.49 -2.41
CA PRO A 84 5.12 -1.92 -1.64
C PRO A 84 5.35 -1.88 -0.12
N MET A 85 6.16 -2.81 0.39
CA MET A 85 6.83 -2.72 1.69
C MET A 85 8.31 -3.08 1.51
N GLY A 86 9.20 -2.39 2.22
CA GLY A 86 10.62 -2.74 2.22
C GLY A 86 10.86 -4.13 2.82
N ALA A 87 11.75 -4.92 2.23
CA ALA A 87 11.99 -6.32 2.61
C ALA A 87 12.30 -6.51 4.10
N THR A 88 13.13 -5.63 4.69
CA THR A 88 13.44 -5.68 6.13
C THR A 88 12.20 -5.46 7.00
N LYS A 89 11.33 -4.53 6.60
CA LYS A 89 10.09 -4.24 7.34
C LYS A 89 9.13 -5.43 7.27
N PHE A 90 9.00 -6.06 6.10
CA PHE A 90 8.20 -7.28 5.93
C PHE A 90 8.76 -8.43 6.78
N LYS A 91 10.07 -8.72 6.67
CA LYS A 91 10.73 -9.79 7.43
C LYS A 91 10.55 -9.60 8.94
N ASN A 92 10.65 -8.36 9.43
CA ASN A 92 10.39 -8.05 10.83
C ASN A 92 8.93 -8.32 11.20
N ALA A 93 7.96 -7.81 10.44
CA ALA A 93 6.54 -8.05 10.71
C ALA A 93 6.18 -9.55 10.69
N LEU A 94 6.72 -10.30 9.73
CA LEU A 94 6.57 -11.75 9.62
C LEU A 94 7.18 -12.46 10.84
N THR A 95 8.42 -12.12 11.19
CA THR A 95 9.11 -12.74 12.33
C THR A 95 8.37 -12.46 13.64
N GLN A 96 7.92 -11.22 13.86
CA GLN A 96 7.12 -10.88 15.04
C GLN A 96 5.75 -11.57 15.00
N GLY A 97 5.10 -11.64 13.85
CA GLY A 97 3.81 -12.30 13.67
C GLY A 97 3.85 -13.79 14.04
N VAL A 98 4.80 -14.51 13.44
CA VAL A 98 4.97 -15.95 13.68
C VAL A 98 5.37 -16.22 15.14
N LYS A 99 6.22 -15.38 15.73
CA LYS A 99 6.61 -15.46 17.15
C LYS A 99 5.54 -14.92 18.12
N GLY A 100 4.38 -14.49 17.63
CA GLY A 100 3.26 -13.98 18.43
C GLY A 100 3.42 -12.56 18.97
N GLY A 101 4.53 -11.87 18.68
CA GLY A 101 4.68 -10.45 19.02
C GLY A 101 3.71 -9.54 18.28
N LEU A 102 3.32 -9.90 17.06
CA LEU A 102 2.30 -9.17 16.31
C LEU A 102 1.17 -10.12 15.88
N PRO A 103 -0.04 -9.62 15.60
CA PRO A 103 -1.07 -10.44 14.96
C PRO A 103 -0.61 -10.84 13.55
N SER A 104 -1.05 -12.00 13.05
CA SER A 104 -0.71 -12.46 11.70
C SER A 104 -1.11 -11.48 10.59
N SER A 105 -2.13 -10.66 10.87
CA SER A 105 -2.49 -9.54 10.00
C SER A 105 -1.32 -8.60 9.72
N ALA A 106 -0.38 -8.38 10.65
CA ALA A 106 0.74 -7.47 10.44
C ALA A 106 1.59 -7.80 9.20
N TYR A 107 1.78 -9.09 8.88
CA TYR A 107 2.49 -9.51 7.67
C TYR A 107 1.53 -9.90 6.54
N LEU A 108 0.42 -10.57 6.83
CA LEU A 108 -0.55 -10.98 5.81
C LEU A 108 -1.21 -9.80 5.09
N THR A 109 -1.45 -8.69 5.78
CA THR A 109 -2.08 -7.48 5.21
C THR A 109 -1.28 -6.84 4.07
N THR A 110 0.03 -7.08 4.04
CA THR A 110 0.91 -6.59 2.97
C THR A 110 0.80 -7.41 1.69
N ILE A 111 0.44 -8.69 1.81
CA ILE A 111 0.19 -9.61 0.70
C ILE A 111 -1.30 -9.59 0.30
N ARG A 112 -2.20 -9.37 1.28
CA ARG A 112 -3.66 -9.57 1.15
C ARG A 112 -4.33 -8.84 -0.01
N SER A 113 -5.15 -9.60 -0.74
CA SER A 113 -6.32 -9.16 -1.51
C SER A 113 -7.55 -9.09 -0.62
N VAL A 114 -8.48 -8.18 -0.93
CA VAL A 114 -9.87 -8.23 -0.45
C VAL A 114 -10.47 -9.59 -0.81
N CYS A 115 -11.00 -10.31 0.17
CA CYS A 115 -12.10 -11.27 0.08
C CYS A 115 -12.35 -11.81 1.49
N ALA A 116 -13.09 -11.06 2.30
CA ALA A 116 -13.79 -11.60 3.46
C ALA A 116 -15.11 -10.84 3.59
N SER A 117 -16.18 -11.48 3.10
CA SER A 117 -17.56 -11.09 3.28
C SER A 117 -18.00 -11.36 4.73
N ASN A 118 -17.46 -10.60 5.70
CA ASN A 118 -18.07 -10.50 7.02
C ASN A 118 -17.73 -9.16 7.70
N PRO A 119 -18.65 -8.17 7.72
CA PRO A 119 -18.38 -6.82 8.21
C PRO A 119 -18.36 -6.65 9.74
N LEU A 120 -18.65 -7.67 10.55
CA LEU A 120 -19.26 -7.41 11.87
C LEU A 120 -18.42 -7.63 13.14
N THR A 121 -17.15 -8.04 13.11
CA THR A 121 -16.44 -8.36 14.39
C THR A 121 -14.95 -8.00 14.46
N SER A 122 -14.50 -6.83 14.00
CA SER A 122 -13.11 -6.42 14.26
C SER A 122 -12.94 -4.89 14.32
N ASN A 123 -13.12 -4.32 15.52
CA ASN A 123 -12.70 -2.96 15.84
C ASN A 123 -11.19 -2.87 16.16
N LEU A 124 -10.43 -3.96 16.00
CA LEU A 124 -8.99 -4.06 16.29
C LEU A 124 -8.11 -4.14 15.03
N CYS A 125 -8.70 -4.01 13.84
CA CYS A 125 -7.94 -3.91 12.59
C CYS A 125 -8.59 -2.83 11.70
N PRO A 126 -7.90 -1.71 11.40
CA PRO A 126 -8.46 -0.69 10.53
C PRO A 126 -8.79 -1.29 9.14
N PRO A 127 -9.77 -0.74 8.39
CA PRO A 127 -10.20 -1.25 7.09
C PRO A 127 -9.16 -1.18 5.96
N THR A 128 -7.87 -1.06 6.27
CA THR A 128 -6.80 -0.54 5.41
C THR A 128 -5.86 -1.60 4.81
N SER A 129 -6.31 -2.82 4.56
CA SER A 129 -5.39 -3.93 4.22
C SER A 129 -5.74 -4.69 2.93
N ARG A 130 -5.60 -4.03 1.77
CA ARG A 130 -6.12 -4.47 0.46
C ARG A 130 -5.14 -4.30 -0.71
N LYS A 131 -3.82 -4.43 -0.51
CA LYS A 131 -2.90 -3.53 -1.22
C LYS A 131 -2.33 -4.03 -2.55
N THR A 132 -1.55 -5.11 -2.60
CA THR A 132 -0.85 -5.46 -3.87
C THR A 132 -1.73 -6.26 -4.83
N ILE A 133 -2.21 -7.46 -4.43
CA ILE A 133 -3.16 -8.25 -5.27
C ILE A 133 -4.44 -7.44 -5.54
N GLY A 134 -4.86 -6.61 -4.57
CA GLY A 134 -6.00 -5.70 -4.73
C GLY A 134 -5.80 -4.66 -5.84
N VAL A 135 -4.59 -4.11 -6.02
CA VAL A 135 -4.29 -3.20 -7.14
C VAL A 135 -4.46 -3.90 -8.48
N PHE A 136 -3.94 -5.12 -8.66
CA PHE A 136 -4.13 -5.88 -9.90
C PHE A 136 -5.61 -6.16 -10.20
N LYS A 137 -6.36 -6.64 -9.20
CA LYS A 137 -7.81 -6.89 -9.36
C LYS A 137 -8.56 -5.61 -9.68
N TYR A 138 -8.24 -4.51 -8.99
CA TYR A 138 -8.83 -3.20 -9.19
C TYR A 138 -8.59 -2.66 -10.60
N MET A 139 -7.35 -2.74 -11.10
CA MET A 139 -7.00 -2.31 -12.45
C MET A 139 -7.74 -3.10 -13.53
N ASN A 140 -8.20 -4.32 -13.23
CA ASN A 140 -8.99 -5.15 -14.14
C ASN A 140 -10.51 -5.05 -13.94
N VAL A 141 -10.99 -4.23 -12.99
CA VAL A 141 -12.43 -3.92 -12.91
C VAL A 141 -12.83 -3.24 -14.21
N ALA A 142 -13.92 -3.71 -14.86
CA ALA A 142 -14.28 -3.30 -16.22
C ALA A 142 -14.28 -1.78 -16.45
N ILE A 143 -14.87 -1.00 -15.53
CA ILE A 143 -14.89 0.46 -15.63
C ILE A 143 -13.49 1.08 -15.45
N VAL A 144 -12.68 0.57 -14.52
CA VAL A 144 -11.31 1.05 -14.27
C VAL A 144 -10.42 0.74 -15.47
N LYS A 145 -10.53 -0.47 -16.01
CA LYS A 145 -9.81 -0.90 -17.21
C LYS A 145 -10.18 -0.03 -18.41
N LYS A 146 -11.47 0.19 -18.66
CA LYS A 146 -11.95 1.06 -19.73
C LYS A 146 -11.43 2.49 -19.57
N ASN A 147 -11.51 3.06 -18.37
CA ASN A 147 -11.00 4.41 -18.11
C ASN A 147 -9.49 4.48 -18.32
N PHE A 148 -8.75 3.46 -17.89
CA PHE A 148 -7.31 3.37 -18.14
C PHE A 148 -6.97 3.30 -19.64
N GLU A 149 -7.68 2.48 -20.40
CA GLU A 149 -7.54 2.38 -21.86
C GLU A 149 -7.88 3.72 -22.54
N ASN A 150 -8.93 4.41 -22.08
CA ASN A 150 -9.30 5.75 -22.54
C ASN A 150 -8.20 6.77 -22.25
N THR A 151 -7.62 6.77 -21.04
CA THR A 151 -6.51 7.64 -20.67
C THR A 151 -5.31 7.45 -21.61
N ILE A 152 -4.93 6.19 -21.88
CA ILE A 152 -3.85 5.90 -22.83
C ILE A 152 -4.18 6.45 -24.22
N THR A 153 -5.42 6.22 -24.68
CA THR A 153 -5.90 6.65 -26.00
C THR A 153 -5.97 8.18 -26.11
N ASN A 154 -6.36 8.87 -25.05
CA ASN A 154 -6.42 10.32 -24.99
C ASN A 154 -5.03 10.94 -25.09
N VAL A 155 -4.04 10.39 -24.37
CA VAL A 155 -2.64 10.82 -24.49
C VAL A 155 -2.12 10.54 -25.90
N GLU A 156 -2.37 9.35 -26.45
CA GLU A 156 -1.99 9.01 -27.82
C GLU A 156 -2.59 10.00 -28.83
N THR A 157 -3.87 10.34 -28.64
CA THR A 157 -4.61 11.29 -29.50
C THR A 157 -4.00 12.67 -29.46
N GLU A 158 -3.59 13.16 -28.29
CA GLU A 158 -2.94 14.46 -28.17
C GLU A 158 -1.52 14.45 -28.76
N LEU A 159 -0.77 13.34 -28.58
CA LEU A 159 0.56 13.19 -29.18
C LEU A 159 0.53 13.19 -30.72
N LYS A 160 -0.58 12.77 -31.36
CA LYS A 160 -0.74 12.86 -32.84
C LYS A 160 -0.73 14.30 -33.35
N ASN A 161 -1.09 15.26 -32.51
CA ASN A 161 -1.03 16.67 -32.88
C ASN A 161 0.39 17.25 -32.82
N ALA A 162 1.36 16.56 -32.21
CA ALA A 162 2.67 17.14 -31.90
C ALA A 162 3.36 17.72 -33.14
N GLY A 163 3.29 17.04 -34.29
CA GLY A 163 3.91 17.54 -35.51
C GLY A 163 3.25 18.82 -36.04
N THR A 164 1.91 18.90 -36.01
CA THR A 164 1.18 20.11 -36.40
C THR A 164 1.40 21.27 -35.42
N LEU A 165 1.43 20.97 -34.12
CA LEU A 165 1.58 21.98 -33.07
C LEU A 165 3.00 22.56 -33.03
N THR A 166 4.02 21.73 -33.24
CA THR A 166 5.43 22.12 -33.09
C THR A 166 6.13 22.41 -34.41
N LYS A 167 5.48 22.09 -35.54
CA LYS A 167 6.02 22.14 -36.92
C LYS A 167 7.20 21.18 -37.16
N GLU A 168 7.30 20.12 -36.34
CA GLU A 168 8.33 19.09 -36.44
C GLU A 168 7.80 17.79 -37.05
N THR A 169 8.66 16.98 -37.65
CA THR A 169 8.30 15.68 -38.24
C THR A 169 8.22 14.56 -37.18
N THR A 170 7.61 14.83 -36.03
CA THR A 170 7.53 13.88 -34.89
C THR A 170 6.13 13.31 -34.65
N GLY A 171 5.14 13.72 -35.47
CA GLY A 171 3.72 13.45 -35.27
C GLY A 171 3.34 11.98 -35.13
N ASP A 172 3.99 11.08 -35.88
CA ASP A 172 3.71 9.64 -35.81
C ASP A 172 4.63 8.89 -34.83
N VAL A 173 5.81 9.46 -34.53
CA VAL A 173 6.80 8.82 -33.65
C VAL A 173 6.33 8.86 -32.20
N LEU A 174 5.79 10.00 -31.74
CA LEU A 174 5.38 10.18 -30.34
C LEU A 174 4.21 9.27 -29.92
N PRO A 175 3.10 9.15 -30.70
CA PRO A 175 2.03 8.21 -30.41
C PRO A 175 2.50 6.75 -30.36
N ALA A 176 3.31 6.34 -31.34
CA ALA A 176 3.85 4.98 -31.41
C ALA A 176 4.76 4.67 -30.20
N ALA A 177 5.64 5.62 -29.86
CA ALA A 177 6.53 5.50 -28.71
C ALA A 177 5.78 5.47 -27.39
N TRP A 178 4.69 6.24 -27.25
CA TRP A 178 3.82 6.21 -26.07
C TRP A 178 3.15 4.85 -25.89
N ARG A 179 2.56 4.30 -26.96
CA ARG A 179 1.92 2.97 -26.92
C ARG A 179 2.94 1.88 -26.58
N ALA A 180 4.12 1.91 -27.21
CA ALA A 180 5.20 0.98 -26.92
C ALA A 180 5.68 1.10 -25.46
N PHE A 181 5.85 2.33 -24.96
CA PHE A 181 6.18 2.60 -23.56
C PHE A 181 5.13 2.02 -22.61
N MET A 182 3.85 2.31 -22.82
CA MET A 182 2.77 1.83 -21.94
C MET A 182 2.66 0.30 -21.95
N LYS A 183 2.80 -0.34 -23.12
CA LYS A 183 2.88 -1.81 -23.24
C LYS A 183 4.02 -2.38 -22.40
N ALA A 184 5.24 -1.87 -22.61
CA ALA A 184 6.41 -2.33 -21.88
C ALA A 184 6.30 -2.06 -20.37
N HIS A 185 5.75 -0.90 -19.98
CA HIS A 185 5.60 -0.51 -18.59
C HIS A 185 4.59 -1.38 -17.85
N MET A 186 3.46 -1.73 -18.46
CA MET A 186 2.47 -2.64 -17.85
C MET A 186 3.04 -4.04 -17.65
N VAL A 187 3.76 -4.57 -18.64
CA VAL A 187 4.46 -5.87 -18.53
C VAL A 187 5.51 -5.83 -17.41
N LYS A 188 6.27 -4.73 -17.31
CA LYS A 188 7.28 -4.55 -16.25
C LYS A 188 6.63 -4.54 -14.86
N ILE A 189 5.58 -3.74 -14.68
CA ILE A 189 4.84 -3.65 -13.40
C ILE A 189 4.26 -5.02 -13.02
N GLU A 190 3.69 -5.75 -13.98
CA GLU A 190 3.17 -7.09 -13.72
C GLU A 190 4.26 -8.04 -13.24
N LYS A 191 5.37 -8.11 -13.98
CA LYS A 191 6.51 -8.97 -13.66
C LYS A 191 7.07 -8.65 -12.27
N GLU A 192 7.33 -7.38 -11.97
CA GLU A 192 7.93 -6.96 -10.70
C GLU A 192 6.96 -7.12 -9.53
N GLY A 193 5.67 -6.84 -9.73
CA GLY A 193 4.63 -7.05 -8.73
C GLY A 193 4.47 -8.53 -8.36
N LYS A 194 4.44 -9.42 -9.37
CA LYS A 194 4.43 -10.88 -9.18
C LYS A 194 5.68 -11.35 -8.45
N ALA A 195 6.86 -10.98 -8.94
CA ALA A 195 8.13 -11.36 -8.33
C ALA A 195 8.24 -10.92 -6.86
N TRP A 196 7.78 -9.70 -6.54
CA TRP A 196 7.74 -9.24 -5.15
C TRP A 196 6.79 -10.06 -4.28
N LEU A 197 5.58 -10.37 -4.78
CA LEU A 197 4.59 -11.20 -4.09
C LEU A 197 5.12 -12.61 -3.83
N ASP A 198 5.67 -13.26 -4.86
CA ASP A 198 6.26 -14.60 -4.75
C ASP A 198 7.37 -14.62 -3.71
N ALA A 199 8.28 -13.64 -3.74
CA ALA A 199 9.35 -13.53 -2.74
C ALA A 199 8.81 -13.35 -1.31
N GLN A 200 7.72 -12.59 -1.10
CA GLN A 200 7.13 -12.42 0.23
C GLN A 200 6.42 -13.70 0.70
N ILE A 201 5.71 -14.39 -0.20
CA ILE A 201 5.03 -15.66 0.07
C ILE A 201 6.03 -16.75 0.42
N ASP A 202 7.10 -16.88 -0.34
CA ASP A 202 8.15 -17.86 -0.10
C ASP A 202 8.88 -17.57 1.21
N ALA A 203 9.19 -16.29 1.50
CA ALA A 203 9.77 -15.91 2.79
C ALA A 203 8.85 -16.22 3.98
N ALA A 204 7.54 -16.00 3.84
CA ALA A 204 6.55 -16.35 4.87
C ALA A 204 6.46 -17.86 5.08
N THR A 205 6.42 -18.63 3.99
CA THR A 205 6.38 -20.10 4.02
C THR A 205 7.63 -20.66 4.71
N ALA A 206 8.81 -20.14 4.38
CA ALA A 206 10.08 -20.57 4.95
C ALA A 206 10.21 -20.34 6.47
N ILE A 207 9.42 -19.44 7.06
CA ILE A 207 9.39 -19.20 8.52
C ILE A 207 8.25 -19.98 9.18
N LEU A 208 7.08 -20.06 8.54
CA LEU A 208 5.91 -20.74 9.08
C LEU A 208 6.11 -22.24 9.21
N GLU A 209 6.67 -22.91 8.19
CA GLU A 209 6.80 -24.37 8.22
C GLU A 209 7.71 -24.88 9.34
N PRO A 210 8.92 -24.33 9.57
CA PRO A 210 9.73 -24.72 10.72
C PRO A 210 9.06 -24.40 12.06
N THR A 211 8.32 -23.29 12.14
CA THR A 211 7.62 -22.90 13.38
C THR A 211 6.48 -23.86 13.70
N LEU A 212 5.68 -24.24 12.70
CA LEU A 212 4.63 -25.25 12.86
C LEU A 212 5.22 -26.59 13.32
N LYS A 213 6.37 -26.99 12.75
CA LYS A 213 7.07 -28.22 13.18
C LYS A 213 7.54 -28.14 14.64
N ASP A 214 8.15 -27.03 15.04
CA ASP A 214 8.56 -26.80 16.43
C ASP A 214 7.36 -26.82 17.39
N TYR A 215 6.27 -26.14 17.04
CA TYR A 215 5.08 -26.04 17.90
C TYR A 215 4.35 -27.37 18.04
N ASN A 216 4.23 -28.15 16.96
CA ASN A 216 3.68 -29.52 17.04
C ASN A 216 4.55 -30.44 17.91
N SER A 217 5.88 -30.27 17.87
CA SER A 217 6.80 -31.03 18.73
C SER A 217 6.63 -30.64 20.20
N LYS A 218 6.50 -29.34 20.49
CA LYS A 218 6.20 -28.82 21.84
C LYS A 218 4.83 -29.30 22.34
N LEU A 219 3.82 -29.31 21.48
CA LEU A 219 2.49 -29.79 21.84
C LEU A 219 2.53 -31.26 22.26
N THR A 220 3.21 -32.11 21.49
CA THR A 220 3.38 -33.53 21.82
C THR A 220 4.09 -33.71 23.17
N ALA A 221 5.11 -32.88 23.46
CA ALA A 221 5.81 -32.91 24.73
C ALA A 221 4.91 -32.48 25.90
N LEU A 222 4.13 -31.40 25.73
CA LEU A 222 3.18 -30.91 26.73
C LEU A 222 2.10 -31.94 27.05
N GLU A 223 1.48 -32.55 26.04
CA GLU A 223 0.46 -33.59 26.23
C GLU A 223 0.99 -34.83 26.97
N HIS A 224 2.30 -35.07 26.93
CA HIS A 224 2.91 -36.17 27.67
C HIS A 224 3.12 -35.86 29.17
N VAL A 225 3.21 -34.59 29.55
CA VAL A 225 3.50 -34.16 30.94
C VAL A 225 2.29 -33.54 31.64
N GLU A 226 1.31 -33.02 30.89
CA GLU A 226 0.08 -32.48 31.44
C GLU A 226 -0.74 -33.54 32.19
N GLY A 227 -1.31 -33.15 33.33
CA GLY A 227 -2.02 -34.06 34.22
C GLY A 227 -1.12 -34.94 35.10
N LYS A 228 0.21 -34.78 35.05
CA LYS A 228 1.16 -35.45 35.96
C LYS A 228 1.64 -34.47 37.04
N GLU A 229 1.42 -34.81 38.31
CA GLU A 229 1.99 -34.06 39.44
C GLU A 229 3.49 -34.37 39.60
N PRO A 230 4.32 -33.41 40.08
CA PRO A 230 3.98 -32.03 40.48
C PRO A 230 3.96 -31.02 39.32
N HIS A 231 4.30 -31.45 38.11
CA HIS A 231 4.47 -30.59 36.94
C HIS A 231 3.23 -29.74 36.64
N ASP A 232 2.04 -30.33 36.71
CA ASP A 232 0.77 -29.64 36.43
C ASP A 232 0.51 -28.47 37.40
N THR A 233 0.78 -28.65 38.70
CA THR A 233 0.60 -27.60 39.70
C THR A 233 1.60 -26.44 39.53
N GLU A 234 2.89 -26.75 39.34
CA GLU A 234 3.93 -25.72 39.15
C GLU A 234 3.72 -24.93 37.85
N GLN A 235 3.37 -25.62 36.77
CA GLN A 235 3.09 -25.03 35.47
C GLN A 235 1.89 -24.08 35.53
N LYS A 236 0.79 -24.48 36.19
CA LYS A 236 -0.39 -23.62 36.38
C LYS A 236 -0.06 -22.36 37.18
N ALA A 237 0.71 -22.47 38.25
CA ALA A 237 1.13 -21.31 39.04
C ALA A 237 1.99 -20.33 38.23
N LEU A 238 2.90 -20.84 37.40
CA LEU A 238 3.72 -20.02 36.50
C LEU A 238 2.88 -19.33 35.42
N ILE A 239 1.92 -20.05 34.82
CA ILE A 239 0.99 -19.52 33.83
C ILE A 239 0.18 -18.36 34.41
N GLU A 240 -0.41 -18.52 35.60
CA GLU A 240 -1.22 -17.47 36.23
C GLU A 240 -0.38 -16.23 36.58
N THR A 241 0.86 -16.42 37.07
CA THR A 241 1.80 -15.32 37.32
C THR A 241 2.07 -14.52 36.04
N LYS A 242 2.33 -15.21 34.92
CA LYS A 242 2.59 -14.56 33.63
C LYS A 242 1.35 -13.90 33.04
N LYS A 243 0.17 -14.51 33.18
CA LYS A 243 -1.11 -13.88 32.77
C LYS A 243 -1.39 -12.58 33.53
N ALA A 244 -1.06 -12.53 34.83
CA ALA A 244 -1.20 -11.31 35.62
C ALA A 244 -0.27 -10.19 35.11
N ALA A 245 0.98 -10.52 34.77
CA ALA A 245 1.91 -9.56 34.16
C ALA A 245 1.41 -9.04 32.80
N VAL A 246 0.94 -9.93 31.92
CA VAL A 246 0.33 -9.56 30.62
C VAL A 246 -0.87 -8.61 30.83
N LYS A 247 -1.72 -8.89 31.83
CA LYS A 247 -2.88 -8.05 32.14
C LYS A 247 -2.47 -6.64 32.55
N ALA A 248 -1.44 -6.49 33.36
CA ALA A 248 -0.88 -5.18 33.73
C ALA A 248 -0.33 -4.44 32.51
N SER A 249 0.45 -5.11 31.66
CA SER A 249 0.97 -4.52 30.41
C SER A 249 -0.14 -4.05 29.47
N LYS A 250 -1.25 -4.80 29.35
CA LYS A 250 -2.43 -4.40 28.57
C LYS A 250 -3.11 -3.14 29.10
N GLN A 251 -3.16 -2.95 30.41
CA GLN A 251 -3.69 -1.72 30.99
C GLN A 251 -2.84 -0.51 30.59
N SER A 252 -1.51 -0.62 30.68
CA SER A 252 -0.62 0.45 30.21
C SER A 252 -0.77 0.72 28.70
N LEU A 253 -1.05 -0.31 27.89
CA LEU A 253 -1.34 -0.12 26.46
C LEU A 253 -2.63 0.68 26.24
N GLN A 254 -3.68 0.43 27.02
CA GLN A 254 -4.93 1.19 26.94
C GLN A 254 -4.73 2.67 27.29
N GLU A 255 -3.93 2.96 28.32
CA GLU A 255 -3.56 4.33 28.67
C GLU A 255 -2.81 5.03 27.52
N GLN A 256 -1.86 4.32 26.88
CA GLN A 256 -1.15 4.85 25.72
C GLN A 256 -2.07 5.11 24.51
N GLN A 257 -3.07 4.24 24.30
CA GLN A 257 -4.07 4.41 23.25
C GLN A 257 -4.96 5.64 23.49
N ALA A 258 -5.35 5.88 24.75
CA ALA A 258 -6.07 7.09 25.13
C ALA A 258 -5.24 8.35 24.83
N GLU A 259 -3.94 8.35 25.13
CA GLU A 259 -3.04 9.47 24.82
C GLU A 259 -2.94 9.75 23.30
N ILE A 260 -2.92 8.69 22.48
CA ILE A 260 -2.93 8.80 21.02
C ILE A 260 -4.24 9.44 20.53
N VAL A 261 -5.39 9.04 21.07
CA VAL A 261 -6.69 9.62 20.73
C VAL A 261 -6.74 11.10 21.08
N THR A 262 -6.26 11.49 22.27
CA THR A 262 -6.14 12.90 22.67
C THR A 262 -5.27 13.68 21.70
N THR A 263 -4.10 13.14 21.32
CA THR A 263 -3.18 13.80 20.39
C THR A 263 -3.79 13.95 18.98
N ARG A 264 -4.58 12.98 18.51
CA ARG A 264 -5.32 13.11 17.24
C ARG A 264 -6.39 14.19 17.31
N SER A 265 -7.13 14.26 18.41
CA SER A 265 -8.15 15.29 18.62
C SER A 265 -7.54 16.68 18.63
N GLN A 266 -6.33 16.85 19.20
CA GLN A 266 -5.57 18.11 19.15
C GLN A 266 -5.14 18.50 17.72
N ILE A 267 -4.71 17.52 16.91
CA ILE A 267 -4.37 17.73 15.49
C ILE A 267 -5.61 18.21 14.72
N GLU A 268 -6.75 17.55 14.93
CA GLU A 268 -8.00 17.89 14.26
C GLU A 268 -8.48 19.29 14.66
N ALA A 269 -8.48 19.61 15.96
CA ALA A 269 -8.80 20.95 16.45
C ALA A 269 -7.87 22.03 15.87
N THR A 270 -6.57 21.74 15.75
CA THR A 270 -5.60 22.68 15.16
C THR A 270 -5.82 22.87 13.65
N ASN A 271 -6.20 21.80 12.93
CA ASN A 271 -6.55 21.91 11.52
C ASN A 271 -7.82 22.76 11.31
N LEU A 272 -8.82 22.64 12.19
CA LEU A 272 -10.02 23.48 12.14
C LEU A 272 -9.66 24.95 12.42
N ALA A 273 -8.85 25.21 13.45
CA ALA A 273 -8.38 26.57 13.76
C ALA A 273 -7.57 27.20 12.62
N LEU A 274 -6.79 26.41 11.87
CA LEU A 274 -6.09 26.88 10.66
C LEU A 274 -7.04 27.38 9.57
N LEU A 275 -8.21 26.75 9.43
CA LEU A 275 -9.23 27.18 8.46
C LEU A 275 -9.95 28.43 8.93
N GLU A 276 -10.17 28.58 10.25
CA GLU A 276 -10.84 29.75 10.83
C GLU A 276 -9.96 31.01 10.83
N ASP A 277 -8.65 30.85 11.06
CA ASP A 277 -7.69 31.95 11.15
C ASP A 277 -6.92 32.20 9.83
N GLU A 278 -7.40 31.70 8.68
CA GLU A 278 -6.65 31.73 7.40
C GLU A 278 -6.23 33.13 6.93
N ALA A 279 -6.89 34.17 7.42
CA ALA A 279 -6.59 35.57 7.10
C ALA A 279 -5.50 36.21 8.00
N ASP A 280 -5.09 35.56 9.08
CA ASP A 280 -4.09 36.06 10.03
C ASP A 280 -2.81 35.21 9.99
N ASP A 281 -1.83 35.66 9.20
CA ASP A 281 -0.52 35.00 9.02
C ASP A 281 0.19 34.66 10.34
N THR A 282 0.01 35.47 11.39
CA THR A 282 0.67 35.24 12.68
C THR A 282 0.06 34.04 13.37
N LYS A 283 -1.28 33.95 13.38
CA LYS A 283 -2.00 32.79 13.93
C LYS A 283 -1.79 31.54 13.09
N VAL A 284 -1.80 31.66 11.76
CA VAL A 284 -1.50 30.54 10.84
C VAL A 284 -0.14 29.93 11.18
N ARG A 285 0.92 30.73 11.27
CA ARG A 285 2.27 30.24 11.63
C ARG A 285 2.32 29.59 13.01
N ALA A 286 1.58 30.12 13.98
CA ALA A 286 1.50 29.54 15.32
C ALA A 286 0.80 28.16 15.30
N HIS A 287 -0.32 28.04 14.59
CA HIS A 287 -1.05 26.78 14.43
C HIS A 287 -0.24 25.75 13.65
N GLU A 288 0.46 26.13 12.58
CA GLU A 288 1.36 25.24 11.83
C GLU A 288 2.47 24.66 12.71
N LYS A 289 3.07 25.49 13.58
CA LYS A 289 4.09 25.04 14.53
C LYS A 289 3.52 24.04 15.54
N SER A 290 2.34 24.31 16.09
CA SER A 290 1.65 23.39 17.00
C SER A 290 1.28 22.08 16.30
N LEU A 291 0.76 22.16 15.07
CA LEU A 291 0.41 21.00 14.25
C LEU A 291 1.62 20.09 14.01
N GLU A 292 2.78 20.67 13.67
CA GLU A 292 4.03 19.91 13.51
C GLU A 292 4.46 19.24 14.82
N GLN A 293 4.36 19.94 15.97
CA GLN A 293 4.65 19.36 17.28
C GLN A 293 3.73 18.18 17.60
N TYR A 294 2.42 18.31 17.39
CA TYR A 294 1.46 17.23 17.61
C TYR A 294 1.68 16.06 16.66
N LYS A 295 1.99 16.31 15.38
CA LYS A 295 2.35 15.25 14.41
C LYS A 295 3.60 14.49 14.84
N ARG A 296 4.64 15.19 15.33
CA ARG A 296 5.85 14.56 15.89
C ARG A 296 5.55 13.75 17.15
N LYS A 297 4.72 14.28 18.05
CA LYS A 297 4.26 13.55 19.25
C LYS A 297 3.51 12.28 18.86
N LEU A 298 2.51 12.38 17.98
CA LEU A 298 1.76 11.23 17.46
C LEU A 298 2.66 10.17 16.83
N SER A 299 3.69 10.57 16.08
CA SER A 299 4.66 9.64 15.49
C SER A 299 5.50 8.89 16.54
N ARG A 300 5.86 9.55 17.65
CA ARG A 300 6.58 8.91 18.77
C ARG A 300 5.65 7.98 19.56
N ASP A 301 4.44 8.44 19.87
CA ASP A 301 3.47 7.69 20.65
C ASP A 301 3.05 6.41 19.92
N ARG A 302 2.81 6.47 18.60
CA ARG A 302 2.54 5.28 17.77
C ARG A 302 3.70 4.29 17.75
N ARG A 303 4.96 4.76 17.78
CA ARG A 303 6.13 3.87 17.86
C ARG A 303 6.22 3.19 19.22
N LYS A 304 5.88 3.92 20.29
CA LYS A 304 5.81 3.38 21.65
C LYS A 304 4.69 2.34 21.76
N GLU A 305 3.49 2.66 21.28
CA GLU A 305 2.35 1.73 21.21
C GLU A 305 2.73 0.43 20.48
N LEU A 306 3.36 0.53 19.30
CA LEU A 306 3.79 -0.66 18.56
C LEU A 306 4.75 -1.54 19.36
N ARG A 307 5.73 -0.96 20.06
CA ARG A 307 6.66 -1.72 20.91
C ARG A 307 5.93 -2.39 22.08
N MET A 308 4.94 -1.74 22.66
CA MET A 308 4.13 -2.31 23.75
C MET A 308 3.30 -3.49 23.24
N ILE A 309 2.65 -3.35 22.08
CA ILE A 309 1.94 -4.46 21.42
C ILE A 309 2.89 -5.63 21.17
N GLU A 310 4.10 -5.35 20.64
CA GLU A 310 5.13 -6.38 20.39
C GLU A 310 5.56 -7.13 21.65
N THR A 311 5.74 -6.42 22.76
CA THR A 311 6.11 -7.02 24.05
C THR A 311 4.96 -7.85 24.61
N ILE A 312 3.75 -7.29 24.67
CA ILE A 312 2.56 -7.98 25.17
C ILE A 312 2.31 -9.26 24.39
N GLY A 313 2.35 -9.20 23.05
CA GLY A 313 2.12 -10.38 22.21
C GLY A 313 3.15 -11.49 22.44
N LYS A 314 4.42 -11.15 22.66
CA LYS A 314 5.46 -12.14 22.99
C LYS A 314 5.22 -12.78 24.35
N GLU A 315 4.81 -12.01 25.33
CA GLU A 315 4.46 -12.50 26.67
C GLU A 315 3.23 -13.42 26.61
N GLU A 316 2.20 -13.05 25.85
CA GLU A 316 1.03 -13.88 25.57
C GLU A 316 1.42 -15.19 24.89
N ARG A 317 2.20 -15.12 23.81
CA ARG A 317 2.68 -16.34 23.14
C ARG A 317 3.48 -17.22 24.09
N ALA A 318 4.33 -16.64 24.94
CA ALA A 318 5.08 -17.41 25.91
C ALA A 318 4.18 -18.15 26.91
N VAL A 319 3.02 -17.59 27.27
CA VAL A 319 1.99 -18.27 28.06
C VAL A 319 1.31 -19.37 27.25
N GLU A 320 0.92 -19.09 26.01
CA GLU A 320 0.24 -20.07 25.14
C GLU A 320 1.13 -21.29 24.81
N LEU A 321 2.45 -21.10 24.76
CA LEU A 321 3.42 -22.18 24.56
C LEU A 321 3.58 -23.08 25.81
N MET A 322 2.96 -22.74 26.93
CA MET A 322 3.01 -23.51 28.18
C MET A 322 1.73 -24.32 28.44
N ASP A 323 0.73 -24.26 27.58
CA ASP A 323 -0.55 -24.95 27.80
C ASP A 323 -1.03 -25.57 26.48
N SER A 324 -1.27 -26.89 26.47
CA SER A 324 -1.56 -27.65 25.25
C SER A 324 -2.83 -27.16 24.55
N LYS A 325 -3.84 -26.75 25.32
CA LYS A 325 -5.12 -26.26 24.81
C LYS A 325 -4.94 -24.97 24.02
N THR A 326 -4.21 -24.01 24.58
CA THR A 326 -3.91 -22.74 23.91
C THR A 326 -2.92 -22.95 22.77
N LEU A 327 -1.88 -23.78 22.93
CA LEU A 327 -0.95 -24.13 21.85
C LEU A 327 -1.65 -24.76 20.63
N LYS A 328 -2.64 -25.64 20.84
CA LYS A 328 -3.47 -26.16 19.74
C LYS A 328 -4.14 -25.04 18.95
N SER A 329 -4.69 -24.03 19.64
CA SER A 329 -5.28 -22.87 18.98
C SER A 329 -4.24 -22.06 18.21
N VAL A 330 -3.02 -21.93 18.73
CA VAL A 330 -1.92 -21.26 18.03
C VAL A 330 -1.56 -21.99 16.74
N ILE A 331 -1.39 -23.31 16.81
CA ILE A 331 -1.08 -24.15 15.65
C ILE A 331 -2.20 -24.04 14.60
N ALA A 332 -3.46 -24.13 15.01
CA ALA A 332 -4.60 -23.98 14.10
C ALA A 332 -4.61 -22.62 13.38
N ASN A 333 -4.27 -21.54 14.07
CA ASN A 333 -4.15 -20.21 13.47
C ASN A 333 -3.00 -20.13 12.46
N LEU A 334 -1.83 -20.71 12.77
CA LEU A 334 -0.69 -20.74 11.86
C LEU A 334 -0.94 -21.63 10.63
N GLU A 335 -1.68 -22.72 10.77
CA GLU A 335 -2.15 -23.54 9.63
C GLU A 335 -3.13 -22.77 8.73
N ALA A 336 -4.03 -21.98 9.33
CA ALA A 336 -4.90 -21.09 8.58
C ALA A 336 -4.10 -20.04 7.80
N ASP A 337 -3.05 -19.46 8.41
CA ASP A 337 -2.13 -18.55 7.72
C ASP A 337 -1.41 -19.24 6.54
N LYS A 338 -0.94 -20.48 6.73
CA LYS A 338 -0.32 -21.29 5.67
C LYS A 338 -1.27 -21.53 4.49
N LYS A 339 -2.54 -21.81 4.78
CA LYS A 339 -3.59 -21.95 3.75
C LYS A 339 -3.78 -20.64 2.99
N ILE A 340 -3.87 -19.51 3.69
CA ILE A 340 -4.00 -18.19 3.08
C ILE A 340 -2.81 -17.88 2.15
N LEU A 341 -1.58 -18.23 2.54
CA LEU A 341 -0.41 -18.05 1.67
C LEU A 341 -0.47 -18.90 0.40
N THR A 342 -1.03 -20.11 0.49
CA THR A 342 -1.24 -20.99 -0.67
C THR A 342 -2.29 -20.39 -1.63
N GLU A 343 -3.37 -19.84 -1.09
CA GLU A 343 -4.37 -19.10 -1.86
C GLU A 343 -3.76 -17.86 -2.52
N PHE A 344 -2.88 -17.13 -1.83
CA PHE A 344 -2.15 -16.01 -2.42
C PHE A 344 -1.18 -16.43 -3.51
N LYS A 345 -0.46 -17.54 -3.35
CA LYS A 345 0.43 -18.07 -4.39
C LYS A 345 -0.34 -18.37 -5.68
N THR A 346 -1.50 -19.00 -5.53
CA THR A 346 -2.42 -19.29 -6.64
C THR A 346 -2.93 -17.99 -7.28
N ALA A 347 -3.37 -17.03 -6.48
CA ALA A 347 -3.84 -15.74 -6.97
C ALA A 347 -2.75 -14.94 -7.71
N THR A 348 -1.52 -14.92 -7.19
CA THR A 348 -0.37 -14.22 -7.79
C THR A 348 -0.10 -14.71 -9.21
N ALA A 349 -0.16 -16.02 -9.44
CA ALA A 349 0.03 -16.61 -10.77
C ALA A 349 -0.99 -16.08 -11.80
N SER A 350 -2.23 -15.81 -11.37
CA SER A 350 -3.32 -15.31 -12.21
C SER A 350 -3.37 -13.78 -12.37
N LEU A 351 -2.49 -13.03 -11.69
CA LEU A 351 -2.52 -11.57 -11.79
C LEU A 351 -2.12 -11.13 -13.19
N GLU A 352 -2.83 -10.18 -13.76
CA GLU A 352 -2.46 -9.56 -15.03
C GLU A 352 -2.64 -8.05 -14.92
N MET A 353 -1.80 -7.27 -15.59
CA MET A 353 -2.11 -5.85 -15.82
C MET A 353 -3.00 -5.70 -17.05
N PRO A 354 -3.84 -4.65 -17.12
CA PRO A 354 -4.58 -4.35 -18.34
C PRO A 354 -3.66 -4.29 -19.56
N LYS A 355 -4.02 -5.05 -20.60
CA LYS A 355 -3.29 -5.05 -21.87
C LYS A 355 -3.56 -3.73 -22.57
N VAL A 356 -2.48 -3.08 -22.98
CA VAL A 356 -2.56 -1.90 -23.85
C VAL A 356 -2.75 -2.39 -25.28
N ALA A 357 -3.77 -1.89 -25.98
CA ALA A 357 -4.07 -2.28 -27.37
C ALA A 357 -2.94 -1.88 -28.34
#